data_AF-A0AA40FNK6-F1
#
_entry.id   AF-A0AA40FNK6-F1
#
_cell.length_a   1.000
_cell.length_b   1.000
_cell.length_c   1.000
_cell.angle_alpha   90.00
_cell.angle_beta   90.00
_cell.angle_gamma   90.00
#
_symmetry.space_group_name_H-M   'P 1'
#
loop_
_entity.id
_entity.type
_entity.pdbx_description
1 polymer ?
#
loop_
_entity_poly.entity_id
_entity_poly.type
_entity_poly.pdbx_seq_one_letter_code
_entity_poly.pdbx_strand_id
1 'polypeptide(L)' 'MKEMTQCRGQSQIDGMRNVWIIKPGDKSLGKGIVLKSSLQEILSKINQATKECTQYVVQKYIGKSLIDSTVAEC' A
#
# COMPACT_ATOMS: atom_id res chain seq x y z
N MET A 1 -7.45 -10.10 -20.12
CA MET A 1 -6.52 -9.92 -18.96
C MET A 1 -5.04 -10.04 -19.32
N LYS A 2 -4.64 -10.89 -20.30
CA LYS A 2 -3.21 -11.10 -20.67
C LYS A 2 -2.44 -9.83 -21.09
N GLU A 3 -3.10 -8.86 -21.73
CA GLU A 3 -2.43 -7.65 -22.24
C GLU A 3 -2.00 -6.68 -21.13
N MET A 4 -2.85 -6.43 -20.12
CA MET A 4 -2.51 -5.54 -19.01
C MET A 4 -1.32 -6.05 -18.17
N THR A 5 -1.18 -7.37 -18.04
CA THR A 5 -0.06 -7.99 -17.31
C THR A 5 1.29 -7.80 -17.99
N GLN A 6 1.33 -7.59 -19.31
CA GLN A 6 2.58 -7.47 -20.07
C GLN A 6 3.26 -6.10 -19.86
N CYS A 7 2.48 -5.02 -19.77
CA CYS A 7 3.02 -3.67 -19.63
C CYS A 7 3.19 -3.22 -18.17
N ARG A 8 2.58 -3.93 -17.22
CA ARG A 8 2.59 -3.56 -15.80
C ARG A 8 3.40 -4.57 -15.00
N GLY A 9 4.70 -4.28 -14.83
CA GLY A 9 5.68 -5.17 -14.18
C GLY A 9 5.30 -5.63 -12.77
N GLN A 10 4.51 -4.83 -12.03
CA GLN A 10 4.03 -5.19 -10.68
C GLN A 10 2.82 -6.12 -10.67
N SER A 11 2.21 -6.47 -11.82
CA SER A 11 0.96 -7.24 -11.87
C SER A 11 1.06 -8.63 -11.25
N GLN A 12 2.24 -9.26 -11.30
CA GLN A 12 2.45 -10.60 -10.72
C GLN A 12 2.39 -10.58 -9.19
N ILE A 13 2.79 -9.47 -8.58
CA ILE A 13 3.01 -9.33 -7.13
C ILE A 13 1.92 -8.51 -6.43
N ASP A 14 1.08 -7.79 -7.18
CA ASP A 14 0.04 -6.87 -6.65
C ASP A 14 -1.06 -7.56 -5.82
N GLY A 15 -1.27 -8.87 -6.03
CA GLY A 15 -2.38 -9.63 -5.42
C GLY A 15 -3.76 -9.21 -5.94
N MET A 16 -4.84 -9.62 -5.25
CA MET A 16 -6.24 -9.37 -5.68
C MET A 16 -7.03 -8.41 -4.76
N ARG A 17 -6.45 -7.95 -3.64
CA ARG A 17 -7.21 -7.32 -2.54
C ARG A 17 -7.32 -5.79 -2.62
N ASN A 18 -6.85 -5.19 -3.71
CA ASN A 18 -6.78 -3.74 -3.89
C ASN A 18 -6.20 -2.98 -2.68
N VAL A 19 -5.19 -3.51 -2.00
CA VAL A 19 -4.65 -2.89 -0.78
C VAL A 19 -3.63 -1.80 -1.13
N TRP A 20 -3.64 -0.72 -0.34
CA TRP A 20 -2.73 0.41 -0.42
C TRP A 20 -2.17 0.71 0.96
N ILE A 21 -0.89 1.03 1.01
CA ILE A 21 -0.18 1.51 2.18
C ILE A 21 -0.23 3.03 2.17
N ILE A 22 -0.78 3.61 3.22
CA ILE A 22 -0.77 5.06 3.46
C ILE A 22 0.29 5.32 4.52
N LYS A 23 1.34 6.08 4.17
CA LYS A 23 2.45 6.41 5.06
C LYS A 23 2.52 7.92 5.30
N PRO A 24 2.53 8.39 6.56
CA PRO A 24 2.81 9.80 6.84
C PRO A 24 4.26 10.15 6.44
N GLY A 25 4.47 11.40 6.04
CA GLY A 25 5.78 11.97 5.70
C GLY A 25 6.77 11.98 6.88
N ASP A 26 7.90 12.65 6.68
CA ASP A 26 9.15 12.55 7.44
C ASP A 26 9.01 12.38 8.97
N LYS A 27 9.85 11.51 9.55
CA LYS A 27 10.02 11.22 11.00
C LYS A 27 8.90 10.43 11.69
N SER A 28 8.07 9.69 10.95
CA SER A 28 7.00 8.87 11.56
C SER A 28 7.48 7.68 12.41
N LEU A 29 8.75 7.26 12.33
CA LEU A 29 9.29 6.09 13.06
C LEU A 29 8.43 4.81 12.87
N GLY A 30 7.77 4.69 11.70
CA GLY A 30 6.84 3.59 11.42
C GLY A 30 5.44 3.75 12.02
N LYS A 31 5.16 4.83 12.75
CA LYS A 31 3.84 5.13 13.32
C LYS A 31 2.89 5.69 12.25
N GLY A 32 1.60 5.39 12.40
CA GLY A 32 0.56 5.92 11.52
C GLY A 32 0.54 5.32 10.11
N ILE A 33 1.34 4.26 9.85
CA ILE A 33 1.22 3.46 8.63
C ILE A 33 -0.10 2.69 8.71
N VAL A 34 -0.96 2.87 7.71
CA VAL A 34 -2.25 2.18 7.64
C VAL A 34 -2.45 1.51 6.29
N LEU A 35 -3.15 0.38 6.29
CA LEU A 35 -3.55 -0.34 5.09
C LEU A 35 -5.02 -0.04 4.79
N LYS A 36 -5.32 0.28 3.53
CA LYS A 36 -6.67 0.59 3.07
C LYS A 36 -6.94 -0.07 1.72
N SER A 37 -8.14 -0.63 1.55
CA SER A 37 -8.59 -1.22 0.29
C SER A 37 -9.73 -0.45 -0.38
N SER A 38 -10.40 0.43 0.37
CA SER A 38 -11.46 1.32 -0.12
C SER A 38 -10.89 2.67 -0.55
N LEU A 39 -11.21 3.09 -1.78
CA LEU A 39 -10.84 4.42 -2.28
C LEU A 39 -11.46 5.53 -1.42
N GLN A 40 -12.70 5.35 -0.96
CA GLN A 40 -13.40 6.33 -0.13
C GLN A 40 -12.66 6.56 1.20
N GLU A 41 -12.16 5.49 1.83
CA GLU A 41 -11.39 5.60 3.07
C GLU A 41 -10.03 6.28 2.84
N ILE A 42 -9.38 5.99 1.71
CA ILE A 42 -8.11 6.64 1.32
C ILE A 42 -8.33 8.15 1.14
N LEU A 43 -9.35 8.55 0.37
CA LEU A 43 -9.67 9.95 0.13
C LEU A 43 -10.07 10.69 1.41
N SER A 44 -10.88 10.06 2.27
CA SER A 44 -11.25 10.61 3.57
C SER A 44 -10.01 10.91 4.42
N LYS A 45 -9.04 9.99 4.46
CA LYS A 45 -7.80 10.16 5.23
C LYS A 45 -6.92 11.29 4.67
N ILE A 46 -6.77 11.38 3.35
CA ILE A 46 -6.01 12.46 2.70
C ILE A 46 -6.67 13.81 2.96
N ASN A 47 -7.99 13.91 2.85
CA ASN A 47 -8.72 15.15 3.11
C ASN A 47 -8.56 15.62 4.57
N GLN A 48 -8.54 14.69 5.52
CA GLN A 48 -8.21 15.01 6.91
C GLN A 48 -6.76 15.53 7.03
N ALA A 49 -5.81 14.85 6.39
CA ALA A 49 -4.40 15.22 6.43
C ALA A 49 -4.12 16.63 5.88
N THR A 50 -4.84 17.04 4.83
CA THR A 50 -4.77 18.40 4.28
C THR A 50 -5.16 19.45 5.32
N LYS A 51 -6.15 19.17 6.16
CA LYS A 51 -6.56 20.09 7.25
C LYS A 51 -5.52 20.15 8.37
N GLU A 52 -4.78 19.07 8.57
CA GLU A 52 -3.75 18.91 9.60
C GLU A 52 -2.34 19.27 9.07
N CYS A 53 -2.22 19.84 7.86
CA CYS A 53 -0.96 20.12 7.17
C CYS A 53 0.02 18.93 7.16
N THR A 54 -0.51 17.71 7.16
CA THR A 54 0.28 16.48 7.18
C THR A 54 0.33 15.90 5.77
N GLN A 55 1.52 15.53 5.33
CA GLN A 55 1.73 14.91 4.02
C GLN A 55 1.74 13.39 4.14
N TYR A 56 1.19 12.71 3.15
CA TYR A 56 1.17 11.26 3.06
C TYR A 56 1.61 10.79 1.69
N VAL A 57 2.28 9.63 1.66
CA VAL A 57 2.52 8.85 0.44
C VAL A 57 1.52 7.69 0.42
N VAL A 58 0.83 7.53 -0.70
CA VAL A 58 -0.03 6.37 -0.96
C VAL A 58 0.68 5.43 -1.92
N GLN A 59 1.06 4.26 -1.42
CA GLN A 59 1.83 3.25 -2.16
C GLN A 59 0.99 2.00 -2.33
N LYS A 60 1.03 1.38 -3.51
CA LYS A 60 0.35 0.12 -3.75
C LYS A 60 0.96 -1.00 -2.89
N TYR A 61 0.13 -1.76 -2.17
CA TYR A 61 0.62 -2.88 -1.36
C TYR A 61 0.92 -4.10 -2.25
N ILE A 62 2.11 -4.67 -2.05
CA ILE A 62 2.54 -5.89 -2.73
C ILE A 62 1.94 -7.09 -1.97
N GLY A 63 0.95 -7.74 -2.55
CA GLY A 63 0.21 -8.83 -1.93
C GLY A 63 0.90 -10.19 -1.96
N LYS A 64 1.87 -10.39 -2.85
CA LYS A 64 2.69 -11.61 -2.89
C LYS A 64 4.13 -11.25 -2.52
N SER A 65 4.42 -11.35 -1.23
CA SER A 65 5.79 -11.21 -0.73
C SER A 65 6.59 -12.47 -1.05
N LEU A 66 7.85 -12.29 -1.43
CA LEU A 66 8.83 -13.37 -1.41
C LEU A 66 9.29 -13.49 0.04
N ILE A 67 8.71 -14.44 0.77
CA ILE A 67 9.25 -14.85 2.06
C ILE A 67 10.21 -16.01 1.83
N ASP A 68 11.33 -16.03 2.54
CA ASP A 68 12.21 -17.20 2.54
C ASP A 68 11.43 -18.34 3.21
N SER A 69 11.22 -19.43 2.46
CA SER A 69 10.50 -20.62 2.93
C SER A 69 11.13 -21.24 4.19
N THR A 70 12.40 -20.91 4.48
CA THR A 70 13.13 -21.41 5.66
C THR A 70 12.67 -20.77 6.97
N VAL A 71 12.07 -19.56 6.93
CA VAL A 71 11.53 -18.87 8.12
C VAL A 71 10.02 -19.00 8.28
N ALA A 72 9.33 -19.67 7.34
CA ALA A 72 7.88 -19.86 7.41
C ALA A 72 7.45 -21.00 8.37
N GLU A 73 8.40 -21.80 8.85
CA GLU A 73 8.17 -22.93 9.76
C GLU A 73 8.68 -22.68 11.20
N CYS A 74 9.15 -21.47 11.52
CA CYS A 74 9.56 -21.08 12.87
C CYS A 74 8.42 -20.47 13.69
#